data_AF-A6GKD9-F1
#
_entry.id   AF-A6GKD9-F1
#
_cell.length_a   1.000
_cell.length_b   1.000
_cell.length_c   1.000
_cell.angle_alpha   90.00
_cell.angle_beta   90.00
_cell.angle_gamma   90.00
#
_symmetry.space_group_name_H-M   'P 1'
#
loop_
_entity.id
_entity.type
_entity.pdbx_description
1 polymer ?
#
loop_
_entity_poly.entity_id
_entity_poly.type
_entity_poly.pdbx_seq_one_letter_code
_entity_poly.pdbx_strand_id
1 'polypeptide(L)'
;MAASSKSGAKSGSRRRKSPKTAEALLARLDEVVRGLEGGDLPLEKALASFEEGVALVREGEEMLASVEQRIEMLLADGGVVPFGEGRGAAPAEEPDAD
;
A
#
# COMPACT_ATOMS: atom_id res chain seq x y z
N MET A 1 34.99 -35.26 36.66
CA MET A 1 35.65 -33.95 36.39
C MET A 1 35.94 -33.85 34.91
N ALA A 2 35.93 -32.63 34.38
CA ALA A 2 36.13 -32.20 32.99
C ALA A 2 34.92 -32.26 32.04
N ALA A 3 34.63 -31.09 31.50
CA ALA A 3 33.47 -30.67 30.72
C ALA A 3 33.75 -30.67 29.21
N SER A 4 32.67 -30.68 28.41
CA SER A 4 32.55 -30.06 27.08
C SER A 4 31.09 -30.20 26.66
N SER A 5 30.22 -29.21 26.81
CA SER A 5 30.13 -27.95 26.07
C SER A 5 30.15 -28.11 24.54
N LYS A 6 28.95 -28.18 23.94
CA LYS A 6 28.68 -27.35 22.77
C LYS A 6 27.20 -27.01 22.70
N SER A 7 26.90 -25.84 23.26
CA SER A 7 25.69 -25.08 23.01
C SER A 7 25.66 -24.74 21.52
N GLY A 8 24.78 -25.40 20.78
CA GLY A 8 24.41 -25.02 19.42
C GLY A 8 23.17 -24.13 19.48
N ALA A 9 23.33 -22.89 19.93
CA ALA A 9 22.30 -21.88 19.80
C ALA A 9 22.03 -21.65 18.30
N LYS A 10 20.96 -22.27 17.76
CA LYS A 10 20.42 -21.87 16.45
C LYS A 10 19.92 -20.44 16.58
N SER A 11 20.74 -19.53 16.08
CA SER A 11 20.41 -18.13 15.84
C SER A 11 19.12 -18.05 15.03
N GLY A 12 18.01 -17.74 15.72
CA GLY A 12 16.76 -17.35 15.09
C GLY A 12 16.99 -16.03 14.38
N SER A 13 17.24 -16.10 13.07
CA SER A 13 17.16 -14.95 12.18
C SER A 13 15.71 -14.48 12.17
N ARG A 14 15.38 -13.58 13.10
CA ARG A 14 14.18 -12.76 13.04
C ARG A 14 14.29 -11.97 11.74
N ARG A 15 13.69 -12.49 10.65
CA ARG A 15 13.41 -11.71 9.44
C ARG A 15 12.66 -10.47 9.90
N ARG A 16 13.36 -9.35 10.07
CA ARG A 16 12.70 -8.06 10.24
C ARG A 16 11.96 -7.85 8.93
N LYS A 17 10.62 -7.95 8.97
CA LYS A 17 9.81 -7.49 7.85
C LYS A 17 10.19 -6.02 7.66
N SER A 18 10.76 -5.69 6.51
CA SER A 18 11.05 -4.31 6.13
C SER A 18 9.74 -3.50 6.21
N PRO A 19 9.81 -2.21 6.58
CA PRO A 19 8.63 -1.35 6.53
C PRO A 19 8.05 -1.39 5.11
N LYS A 20 6.73 -1.59 5.00
CA LYS A 20 6.03 -1.57 3.72
C LYS A 20 6.01 -0.12 3.23
N THR A 21 6.66 0.16 2.11
CA THR A 21 6.60 1.47 1.43
C THR A 21 5.52 1.46 0.35
N ALA A 22 5.06 2.63 -0.07
CA ALA A 22 4.09 2.75 -1.16
C ALA A 22 4.62 2.13 -2.46
N GLU A 23 5.90 2.38 -2.78
CA GLU A 23 6.56 1.82 -3.97
C GLU A 23 6.63 0.30 -3.91
N ALA A 24 6.88 -0.28 -2.73
CA ALA A 24 6.91 -1.72 -2.55
C ALA A 24 5.53 -2.36 -2.70
N LEU A 25 4.47 -1.71 -2.20
CA LEU A 25 3.09 -2.15 -2.40
C LEU A 25 2.69 -2.12 -3.87
N LEU A 26 3.00 -1.02 -4.57
CA LEU A 26 2.71 -0.87 -5.99
C LEU A 26 3.48 -1.87 -6.85
N ALA A 27 4.77 -2.07 -6.58
CA ALA A 27 5.57 -3.08 -7.27
C ALA A 27 4.99 -4.49 -7.06
N ARG A 28 4.55 -4.81 -5.85
CA ARG A 28 3.94 -6.11 -5.57
C ARG A 28 2.59 -6.28 -6.26
N LEU A 29 1.77 -5.24 -6.30
CA LEU A 29 0.49 -5.25 -6.99
C LEU A 29 0.68 -5.45 -8.51
N ASP A 30 1.66 -4.79 -9.12
CA ASP A 30 2.02 -4.98 -10.53
C ASP A 30 2.42 -6.43 -10.82
N GLU A 31 3.26 -7.04 -9.97
CA GLU A 31 3.61 -8.46 -10.09
C GLU A 31 2.38 -9.38 -10.07
N VAL A 32 1.44 -9.12 -9.15
CA VAL A 32 0.19 -9.88 -9.04
C VAL A 32 -0.66 -9.75 -10.30
N VAL A 33 -0.86 -8.52 -10.79
CA VAL A 33 -1.65 -8.24 -12.00
C VAL A 33 -1.03 -8.93 -13.22
N ARG A 34 0.28 -8.77 -13.43
CA ARG A 34 0.99 -9.41 -14.55
C ARG A 34 0.90 -10.93 -14.50
N GLY A 35 0.88 -11.51 -13.30
CA GLY A 35 0.64 -12.94 -13.11
C GLY A 35 -0.77 -13.36 -13.54
N LEU A 36 -1.79 -12.59 -13.18
CA LEU A 36 -3.18 -12.86 -13.54
C LEU A 36 -3.45 -12.65 -15.04
N GLU A 37 -2.86 -11.63 -15.66
CA GLU A 37 -2.98 -11.34 -17.09
C GLU A 37 -2.38 -12.42 -17.98
N GLY A 38 -1.42 -13.20 -17.46
CA GLY A 38 -0.79 -14.30 -18.19
C GLY A 38 -1.74 -15.45 -18.55
N GLY A 39 -2.89 -15.60 -17.88
CA GLY A 39 -3.95 -16.56 -18.23
C GLY A 39 -3.65 -18.05 -17.98
N ASP A 40 -2.38 -18.43 -17.80
CA ASP A 40 -1.95 -19.83 -17.60
C ASP A 40 -1.95 -20.29 -16.12
N LEU A 41 -2.51 -19.48 -15.21
CA LEU A 41 -2.58 -19.85 -13.80
C LEU A 41 -3.72 -20.86 -13.54
N PRO A 42 -3.45 -21.97 -12.84
CA PRO A 42 -4.50 -22.80 -12.25
C PRO A 42 -5.45 -21.96 -11.39
N LEU A 43 -6.74 -22.32 -11.40
CA LEU A 43 -7.81 -21.55 -10.76
C LEU A 43 -7.52 -21.22 -9.29
N GLU A 44 -7.01 -22.18 -8.51
CA GLU A 44 -6.69 -22.00 -7.10
C GLU A 44 -5.57 -20.97 -6.90
N LYS A 45 -4.60 -20.93 -7.81
CA LYS A 45 -3.53 -19.92 -7.78
C LYS A 45 -4.06 -18.55 -8.22
N ALA A 46 -4.92 -18.51 -9.23
CA ALA A 46 -5.54 -17.27 -9.68
C ALA A 46 -6.38 -16.63 -8.56
N LEU A 47 -7.15 -17.44 -7.83
CA LEU A 47 -7.91 -16.97 -6.66
C LEU A 47 -6.99 -16.45 -5.56
N ALA A 48 -5.93 -17.17 -5.21
CA ALA A 48 -4.96 -16.71 -4.21
C ALA A 48 -4.27 -15.40 -4.61
N SER A 49 -3.89 -15.25 -5.89
CA SER A 49 -3.32 -14.00 -6.42
C SER A 49 -4.34 -12.86 -6.40
N PHE A 50 -5.61 -13.13 -6.71
CA PHE A 50 -6.66 -12.13 -6.60
C PHE A 50 -6.87 -11.65 -5.17
N GLU A 51 -6.94 -12.58 -4.20
CA GLU A 51 -7.03 -12.25 -2.78
C GLU A 51 -5.85 -11.41 -2.29
N GLU A 52 -4.63 -11.77 -2.73
CA GLU A 52 -3.43 -10.97 -2.47
C GLU A 52 -3.55 -9.56 -3.05
N GLY A 53 -4.00 -9.42 -4.30
CA GLY A 53 -4.22 -8.13 -4.95
C GLY A 53 -5.20 -7.25 -4.17
N VAL A 54 -6.33 -7.82 -3.74
CA VAL A 54 -7.32 -7.11 -2.91
C VAL A 54 -6.71 -6.66 -1.59
N ALA A 55 -5.92 -7.51 -0.92
CA ALA A 55 -5.25 -7.15 0.32
C ALA A 55 -4.27 -5.98 0.12
N LEU A 56 -3.47 -6.01 -0.95
CA LEU A 56 -2.52 -4.94 -1.28
C LEU A 56 -3.21 -3.60 -1.55
N VAL A 57 -4.35 -3.61 -2.24
CA VAL A 57 -5.14 -2.39 -2.48
C VAL A 57 -5.62 -1.79 -1.16
N ARG A 58 -6.20 -2.61 -0.28
CA ARG A 58 -6.68 -2.15 1.04
C ARG A 58 -5.55 -1.59 1.90
N GLU A 59 -4.39 -2.23 1.89
CA GLU A 59 -3.20 -1.71 2.57
C GLU A 59 -2.75 -0.35 2.00
N GLY A 60 -2.83 -0.16 0.69
CA GLY A 60 -2.55 1.11 0.03
C GLY A 60 -3.53 2.22 0.46
N GLU A 61 -4.82 1.90 0.50
CA GLU A 61 -5.87 2.84 0.96
C GLU A 61 -5.64 3.28 2.42
N GLU A 62 -5.32 2.34 3.31
CA GLU A 62 -5.01 2.64 4.72
C GLU A 62 -3.76 3.53 4.86
N MET A 63 -2.73 3.28 4.05
CA MET A 63 -1.53 4.11 4.03
C MET A 63 -1.83 5.53 3.57
N LEU A 64 -2.60 5.69 2.50
CA LEU A 64 -3.01 7.00 1.98
C LEU A 64 -3.86 7.77 2.99
N ALA A 65 -4.83 7.10 3.63
CA ALA A 65 -5.66 7.70 4.67
C ALA A 65 -4.82 8.20 5.86
N SER A 66 -3.80 7.46 6.27
CA SER A 66 -2.89 7.89 7.33
C SER A 66 -2.05 9.12 6.93
N VAL A 67 -1.64 9.20 5.67
CA VAL A 67 -0.90 10.35 5.14
C VAL A 67 -1.82 11.58 5.07
N GLU A 68 -3.04 11.41 4.57
CA GLU A 68 -4.05 12.46 4.49
C GLU A 68 -4.36 13.04 5.88
N GLN A 69 -4.66 12.18 6.86
CA GLN A 69 -4.88 12.61 8.24
C GLN A 69 -3.69 13.39 8.80
N ARG A 70 -2.46 12.98 8.48
CA ARG A 70 -1.26 13.68 8.93
C ARG A 70 -1.10 15.04 8.26
N ILE A 71 -1.45 15.16 6.98
CA ILE A 71 -1.49 16.44 6.27
C ILE A 71 -2.52 17.35 6.93
N GLU A 72 -3.74 16.87 7.16
CA GLU A 72 -4.81 17.65 7.81
C GLU A 72 -4.39 18.22 9.17
N MET A 73 -3.74 17.42 10.02
CA MET A 73 -3.23 17.90 11.31
C MET A 73 -2.18 19.01 11.13
N LEU A 74 -1.25 18.86 10.18
CA LEU A 74 -0.22 19.87 9.92
C LEU A 74 -0.82 21.19 9.39
N LEU A 75 -1.89 21.11 8.61
CA LEU A 75 -2.62 22.28 8.11
C LEU A 75 -3.39 22.98 9.24
N ALA A 76 -4.04 22.21 10.12
CA ALA A 76 -4.80 22.72 11.26
C ALA A 76 -3.92 23.46 12.28
N ASP A 77 -2.67 23.04 12.43
CA ASP A 77 -1.68 23.67 13.31
C ASP A 77 -1.02 24.94 12.72
N GLY A 78 -1.56 25.47 11.62
CA GLY A 78 -1.16 26.76 11.01
C GLY A 78 -0.13 26.64 9.87
N GLY A 79 0.15 25.44 9.37
CA GLY A 79 1.08 25.20 8.26
C GLY A 79 0.40 25.13 6.90
N VAL A 80 0.46 26.22 6.12
CA VAL A 80 0.34 26.34 4.64
C VAL A 80 -0.73 25.48 3.92
N VAL A 81 -1.75 26.16 3.38
CA VAL A 81 -2.85 25.64 2.52
C VAL A 81 -2.49 24.49 1.55
N PRO A 82 -3.34 23.44 1.41
CA PRO A 82 -3.06 22.22 0.65
C PRO A 82 -3.36 22.27 -0.85
N PHE A 83 -2.67 21.37 -1.58
CA PHE A 83 -2.87 21.02 -2.99
C PHE A 83 -4.33 20.66 -3.30
N GLY A 84 -5.09 21.61 -3.82
CA GLY A 84 -6.53 21.42 -4.12
C GLY A 84 -7.19 22.48 -4.99
N GLU A 85 -6.51 23.56 -5.36
CA GLU A 85 -7.01 24.48 -6.40
C GLU A 85 -6.72 23.89 -7.79
N GLY A 86 -7.52 22.89 -8.21
CA GLY A 86 -7.37 22.34 -9.55
C GLY A 86 -8.08 21.02 -9.87
N ARG A 87 -8.91 20.46 -8.98
CA ARG A 87 -9.74 19.32 -9.38
C ARG A 87 -11.07 19.78 -9.95
N GLY A 88 -11.02 20.17 -11.23
CA GLY A 88 -12.10 20.15 -12.23
C GLY A 88 -13.54 19.89 -11.77
N ALA A 89 -14.13 20.79 -11.00
CA ALA A 89 -15.55 21.06 -11.06
C ALA A 89 -15.71 22.24 -12.00
N ALA A 90 -16.01 21.96 -13.27
CA ALA A 90 -16.41 23.01 -14.22
C ALA A 90 -17.58 23.80 -13.61
N PRO A 91 -17.62 25.14 -13.74
CA PRO A 91 -18.82 25.90 -13.46
C PRO A 91 -19.81 25.60 -14.58
N ALA A 92 -20.71 24.64 -14.37
CA ALA A 92 -21.91 24.51 -15.20
C ALA A 92 -23.05 25.30 -14.54
N GLU A 93 -22.83 26.61 -14.44
CA GLU A 93 -23.93 27.58 -14.36
C GLU A 93 -23.81 28.50 -15.56
N GLU A 94 -24.49 28.15 -16.65
CA GLU A 94 -25.04 29.17 -17.53
C GLU A 94 -26.57 29.15 -17.35
N PRO A 95 -27.13 30.05 -16.53
CA PRO A 95 -28.53 30.37 -16.60
C PRO A 95 -28.80 31.34 -17.76
N ASP A 96 -29.86 31.04 -18.50
CA ASP A 96 -30.68 31.87 -19.39
C ASP A 96 -30.17 32.18 -20.81
N ALA A 97 -30.74 31.43 -21.77
CA ALA A 97 -31.04 31.91 -23.11
C ALA A 97 -32.35 31.27 -23.64
N ASP A 98 -33.50 31.84 -23.24
CA ASP A 98 -34.55 32.44 -24.12
C ASP A 98 -35.68 33.04 -23.26
#